data_AF-A0A2N1RSU9-F1
#
_entry.id   AF-A0A2N1RSU9-F1
#
_cell.length_a   1.000
_cell.length_b   1.000
_cell.length_c   1.000
_cell.angle_alpha   90.00
_cell.angle_beta   90.00
_cell.angle_gamma   90.00
#
_symmetry.space_group_name_H-M   'P 1'
#
loop_
_entity.id
_entity.type
_entity.pdbx_description
1 polymer ?
#
loop_
_entity_poly.entity_id
_entity_poly.type
_entity_poly.pdbx_seq_one_letter_code
_entity_poly.pdbx_strand_id
1 'polypeptide(L)'
;MFSSADLYSEDYQYQYFSEKNEYVPFSDYIPKVRMHYYTVPHYLEDYYLLFGMKLYYNENSLRKNIEMLKTALNSRFRHPSQALVKIETEDEYLKYRKLMFMHINIMIMRNYLKIGSRYDKRNIKFYDETFAKDINDSLDIARKMYEEAIPYWDEAKRLAEEASRIKITTKLSNIESERYRIITGDLDFRKIINTHISGVDKKQEKLKNFIAATPQQ
;
A
#
# COMPACT_ATOMS: atom_id res chain seq x y z
N MET A 1 0.66 -29.91 17.30
CA MET A 1 1.80 -29.25 16.64
C MET A 1 1.41 -29.03 15.19
N PHE A 2 1.12 -27.79 14.81
CA PHE A 2 0.78 -27.43 13.43
C PHE A 2 2.09 -27.19 12.68
N SER A 3 2.33 -28.01 11.66
CA SER A 3 3.41 -27.81 10.69
C SER A 3 2.98 -26.74 9.69
N SER A 4 3.85 -25.77 9.48
CA SER A 4 3.73 -24.66 8.55
C SER A 4 3.41 -25.12 7.13
N ALA A 5 2.28 -24.64 6.60
CA ALA A 5 1.97 -24.72 5.18
C ALA A 5 2.74 -23.61 4.45
N ASP A 6 3.64 -24.01 3.57
CA ASP A 6 4.33 -23.13 2.63
C ASP A 6 3.31 -22.51 1.67
N LEU A 7 3.24 -21.18 1.69
CA LEU A 7 2.51 -20.36 0.73
C LEU A 7 3.34 -20.31 -0.56
N TYR A 8 3.20 -21.33 -1.42
CA TYR A 8 3.72 -21.25 -2.78
C TYR A 8 2.82 -20.32 -3.61
N SER A 9 3.45 -19.24 -4.08
CA SER A 9 2.94 -18.29 -5.06
C SER A 9 2.40 -18.99 -6.30
N GLU A 10 1.26 -18.49 -6.78
CA GLU A 10 0.48 -18.92 -7.94
C GLU A 10 1.25 -19.70 -9.02
N ASP A 11 0.73 -20.90 -9.28
CA ASP A 11 1.02 -21.78 -10.41
C ASP A 11 0.95 -21.03 -11.75
N TYR A 12 2.11 -20.69 -12.30
CA TYR A 12 2.26 -20.60 -13.74
C TYR A 12 2.63 -22.00 -14.26
N GLN A 13 1.65 -22.91 -14.31
CA GLN A 13 1.79 -24.12 -15.10
C GLN A 13 1.82 -23.73 -16.59
N TYR A 14 3.02 -23.43 -17.10
CA TYR A 14 3.28 -23.44 -18.53
C TYR A 14 3.30 -24.90 -19.00
N GLN A 15 2.13 -25.45 -19.29
CA GLN A 15 1.97 -26.69 -20.05
C GLN A 15 2.29 -26.45 -21.53
N TYR A 16 3.55 -26.26 -21.87
CA TYR A 16 4.06 -26.58 -23.21
C TYR A 16 5.46 -27.14 -23.02
N PHE A 17 5.83 -28.16 -23.80
CA PHE A 17 7.03 -29.00 -23.70
C PHE A 17 6.85 -30.32 -22.92
N SER A 18 5.91 -31.17 -23.38
CA SER A 18 5.93 -32.61 -23.07
C SER A 18 6.79 -33.44 -24.03
N GLU A 19 7.54 -32.84 -24.96
CA GLU A 19 8.34 -33.60 -25.93
C GLU A 19 9.74 -33.00 -26.09
N LYS A 20 10.75 -33.83 -25.78
CA LYS A 20 12.15 -33.58 -26.09
C LYS A 20 12.35 -33.72 -27.61
N ASN A 21 12.22 -32.62 -28.33
CA ASN A 21 12.84 -32.48 -29.64
C ASN A 21 14.03 -31.52 -29.51
N GLU A 22 15.20 -32.00 -29.93
CA GLU A 22 16.53 -31.51 -29.50
C GLU A 22 16.99 -30.22 -30.20
N TYR A 23 16.14 -29.59 -31.02
CA TYR A 23 16.47 -28.32 -31.69
C TYR A 23 15.24 -27.42 -31.79
N VAL A 24 15.26 -26.31 -31.06
CA VAL A 24 14.33 -25.18 -31.26
C VAL A 24 14.97 -24.19 -32.26
N PRO A 25 14.21 -23.60 -33.20
CA PRO A 25 14.75 -22.61 -34.13
C PRO A 25 15.36 -21.42 -33.36
N PHE A 26 16.38 -20.77 -33.93
CA PHE A 26 17.15 -19.70 -33.25
C PHE A 26 16.28 -18.55 -32.71
N SER A 27 15.09 -18.32 -33.26
CA SER A 27 14.09 -17.38 -32.74
C SER A 27 13.60 -17.71 -31.33
N ASP A 28 13.62 -18.99 -30.96
CA ASP A 28 13.22 -19.50 -29.64
C ASP A 28 14.42 -19.58 -28.67
N TYR A 29 15.65 -19.44 -29.18
CA TYR A 29 16.88 -19.25 -28.40
C TYR A 29 17.06 -17.78 -28.00
N ILE A 30 15.99 -17.11 -27.57
CA ILE A 30 16.17 -15.93 -26.73
C ILE A 30 16.42 -16.47 -25.33
N PRO A 31 17.60 -16.25 -24.71
CA PRO A 31 17.84 -16.72 -23.35
C PRO A 31 16.70 -16.20 -22.46
N LYS A 32 15.89 -17.10 -21.86
CA LYS A 32 14.77 -16.72 -20.97
C LYS A 32 15.21 -15.71 -19.89
N VAL A 33 16.50 -15.77 -19.53
CA VAL A 33 17.21 -14.82 -18.66
C VAL A 33 17.07 -13.35 -19.10
N ARG A 34 17.00 -13.05 -20.41
CA ARG A 34 16.83 -11.69 -20.94
C ARG A 34 15.36 -11.23 -21.00
N MET A 35 14.40 -12.15 -21.07
CA MET A 35 12.97 -11.79 -21.13
C MET A 35 12.44 -11.36 -19.75
N HIS A 36 13.05 -11.83 -18.66
CA HIS A 36 12.55 -11.59 -17.30
C HIS A 36 13.17 -10.36 -16.61
N TYR A 37 14.23 -9.78 -17.19
CA TYR A 37 14.89 -8.60 -16.62
C TYR A 37 14.01 -7.35 -16.66
N TYR A 38 13.06 -7.28 -17.59
CA TYR A 38 12.15 -6.13 -17.75
C TYR A 38 10.79 -6.30 -17.08
N THR A 39 10.42 -7.51 -16.65
CA THR A 39 9.11 -7.80 -16.04
C THR A 39 9.13 -7.82 -14.52
N VAL A 40 10.28 -8.07 -13.89
CA VAL A 40 10.42 -8.10 -12.43
C VAL A 40 10.97 -6.76 -11.93
N PRO A 41 10.30 -6.09 -10.98
CA PRO A 41 10.85 -4.87 -10.37
C PRO A 41 12.10 -5.20 -9.54
N HIS A 42 13.19 -4.46 -9.72
CA HIS A 42 14.45 -4.68 -8.99
C HIS A 42 14.77 -3.52 -8.05
N TYR A 43 14.40 -2.31 -8.45
CA TYR A 43 14.67 -1.09 -7.70
C TYR A 43 13.38 -0.50 -7.14
N LEU A 44 13.52 0.28 -6.07
CA LEU A 44 12.39 0.98 -5.42
C LEU A 44 11.57 1.79 -6.43
N GLU A 45 12.24 2.46 -7.36
CA GLU A 45 11.61 3.26 -8.42
C GLU A 45 10.74 2.42 -9.35
N ASP A 46 11.09 1.15 -9.60
CA ASP A 46 10.32 0.24 -10.46
C ASP A 46 8.98 -0.10 -9.79
N TYR A 47 9.03 -0.45 -8.50
CA TYR A 47 7.84 -0.69 -7.71
C TYR A 47 6.97 0.56 -7.61
N TYR A 48 7.57 1.73 -7.43
CA TYR A 48 6.84 3.00 -7.42
C TYR A 48 6.16 3.26 -8.78
N LEU A 49 6.82 3.02 -9.91
CA LEU A 49 6.18 3.26 -11.21
C LEU A 49 5.04 2.28 -11.48
N LEU A 50 5.16 1.02 -11.05
CA LEU A 50 4.16 -0.02 -11.33
C LEU A 50 2.99 0.00 -10.35
N PHE A 51 3.29 0.11 -9.05
CA PHE A 51 2.30 0.01 -7.97
C PHE A 51 1.96 1.37 -7.35
N GLY A 52 2.75 2.40 -7.67
CA GLY A 52 2.53 3.77 -7.24
C GLY A 52 1.43 4.52 -8.00
N MET A 53 0.89 3.95 -9.08
CA MET A 53 -0.20 4.53 -9.86
C MET A 53 -1.53 3.79 -9.63
N LYS A 54 -2.65 4.37 -10.09
CA LYS A 54 -4.01 3.85 -9.87
C LYS A 54 -4.21 2.49 -10.55
N LEU A 55 -3.86 1.40 -9.86
CA LEU A 55 -4.40 0.09 -10.14
C LEU A 55 -5.83 -0.01 -9.57
N TYR A 56 -6.68 -0.76 -10.27
CA TYR A 56 -8.09 -0.97 -9.97
C TYR A 56 -8.34 -1.23 -8.48
N TYR A 57 -9.38 -0.61 -7.92
CA TYR A 57 -9.58 -0.54 -6.46
C TYR A 57 -10.12 -1.83 -5.82
N ASN A 58 -10.07 -2.99 -6.47
CA ASN A 58 -10.51 -4.22 -5.81
C ASN A 58 -9.59 -4.55 -4.61
N GLU A 59 -10.12 -5.26 -3.62
CA GLU A 59 -9.38 -5.48 -2.37
C GLU A 59 -8.08 -6.25 -2.58
N ASN A 60 -8.11 -7.32 -3.38
CA ASN A 60 -6.92 -8.13 -3.68
C ASN A 60 -5.80 -7.28 -4.31
N SER A 61 -6.16 -6.35 -5.20
CA SER A 61 -5.20 -5.42 -5.81
C SER A 61 -4.66 -4.42 -4.80
N LEU A 62 -5.48 -3.94 -3.86
CA LEU A 62 -5.00 -3.06 -2.77
C LEU A 62 -4.03 -3.80 -1.84
N ARG A 63 -4.32 -5.05 -1.48
CA ARG A 63 -3.44 -5.89 -0.66
C ARG A 63 -2.12 -6.19 -1.36
N LYS A 64 -2.18 -6.61 -2.64
CA LYS A 64 -1.00 -6.81 -3.47
C LYS A 64 -0.19 -5.52 -3.61
N ASN A 65 -0.85 -4.38 -3.78
CA ASN A 65 -0.17 -3.08 -3.83
C ASN A 65 0.59 -2.80 -2.52
N ILE A 66 -0.05 -3.03 -1.36
CA ILE A 66 0.59 -2.90 -0.05
C ILE A 66 1.84 -3.79 0.04
N GLU A 67 1.74 -5.06 -0.34
CA GLU A 67 2.86 -6.01 -0.30
C GLU A 67 4.03 -5.57 -1.20
N MET A 68 3.71 -5.13 -2.42
CA MET A 68 4.73 -4.69 -3.38
C MET A 68 5.40 -3.39 -2.94
N LEU A 69 4.65 -2.44 -2.37
CA LEU A 69 5.22 -1.20 -1.83
C LEU A 69 6.05 -1.45 -0.56
N LYS A 70 5.66 -2.42 0.30
CA LYS A 70 6.51 -2.86 1.42
C LYS A 70 7.81 -3.49 0.93
N THR A 71 7.75 -4.26 -0.15
CA THR A 71 8.95 -4.80 -0.80
C THR A 71 9.82 -3.67 -1.37
N ALA A 72 9.20 -2.64 -1.94
CA ALA A 72 9.89 -1.44 -2.43
C ALA A 72 10.69 -0.74 -1.31
N LEU A 73 10.12 -0.60 -0.11
CA LEU A 73 10.81 0.01 1.03
C LEU A 73 12.10 -0.72 1.43
N ASN A 74 12.21 -2.02 1.14
CA ASN A 74 13.39 -2.85 1.40
C ASN A 74 14.32 -2.98 0.19
N SER A 75 13.92 -2.42 -0.96
CA SER A 75 14.67 -2.52 -2.22
C SER A 75 15.72 -1.42 -2.35
N ARG A 76 16.72 -1.66 -3.19
CA ARG A 76 17.75 -0.66 -3.48
C ARG A 76 17.19 0.43 -4.40
N PHE A 77 17.71 1.64 -4.28
CA PHE A 77 17.47 2.69 -5.27
C PHE A 77 18.26 2.40 -6.54
N ARG A 78 17.76 2.92 -7.67
CA ARG A 78 18.55 2.98 -8.90
C ARG A 78 19.81 3.84 -8.68
N HIS A 79 20.81 3.63 -9.54
CA HIS A 79 21.95 4.53 -9.59
C HIS A 79 21.48 5.97 -9.86
N PRO A 80 22.08 7.02 -9.26
CA PRO A 80 21.61 8.40 -9.42
C PRO A 80 21.43 8.86 -10.89
N SER A 81 22.24 8.35 -11.82
CA SER A 81 22.11 8.63 -13.25
C SER A 81 20.84 8.07 -13.90
N GLN A 82 20.18 7.10 -13.26
CA GLN A 82 18.94 6.45 -13.68
C GLN A 82 17.77 6.78 -12.75
N ALA A 83 17.91 7.77 -11.88
CA ALA A 83 16.83 8.24 -11.03
C ALA A 83 15.68 8.84 -11.87
N LEU A 84 14.49 8.95 -11.27
CA LEU A 84 13.30 9.47 -11.95
C LEU A 84 13.42 10.95 -12.35
N VAL A 85 14.36 11.68 -11.72
CA VAL A 85 14.65 13.08 -12.02
C VAL A 85 16.16 13.25 -12.16
N LYS A 86 16.60 14.31 -12.85
CA LYS A 86 18.02 14.66 -12.92
C LYS A 86 18.52 15.03 -11.52
N ILE A 87 19.62 14.39 -11.11
CA ILE A 87 20.29 14.60 -9.83
C ILE A 87 21.74 14.94 -10.14
N GLU A 88 22.22 16.08 -9.64
CA GLU A 88 23.56 16.60 -9.91
C GLU A 88 24.45 16.56 -8.66
N THR A 89 23.85 16.60 -7.46
CA THR A 89 24.57 16.61 -6.18
C THR A 89 24.17 15.46 -5.26
N GLU A 90 25.04 15.14 -4.29
CA GLU A 90 24.76 14.12 -3.28
C GLU A 90 23.59 14.52 -2.36
N ASP A 91 23.50 15.79 -1.99
CA ASP A 91 22.40 16.32 -1.17
C ASP A 91 21.04 16.20 -1.87
N GLU A 92 21.00 16.45 -3.18
CA GLU A 92 19.80 16.19 -4.00
C GLU A 92 19.43 14.72 -3.98
N TYR A 93 20.40 13.81 -4.09
CA TYR A 93 20.16 12.37 -4.02
C TYR A 93 19.63 11.94 -2.65
N LEU A 94 20.22 12.46 -1.57
CA LEU A 94 19.77 12.18 -0.21
C LEU A 94 18.33 12.64 0.01
N LYS A 95 18.01 13.86 -0.45
CA LYS A 95 16.64 14.38 -0.36
C LYS A 95 15.67 13.59 -1.22
N TYR A 96 16.05 13.24 -2.44
CA TYR A 96 15.28 12.40 -3.35
C TYR A 96 14.88 11.08 -2.68
N ARG A 97 15.83 10.36 -2.06
CA ARG A 97 15.54 9.09 -1.37
C ARG A 97 14.54 9.27 -0.22
N LYS A 98 14.71 10.32 0.60
CA LYS A 98 13.79 10.61 1.70
C LYS A 98 12.38 10.91 1.20
N LEU A 99 12.25 11.69 0.13
CA LEU A 99 10.96 12.01 -0.50
C LEU A 99 10.28 10.76 -1.08
N MET A 100 11.04 9.88 -1.73
CA MET A 100 10.52 8.63 -2.28
C MET A 100 10.02 7.69 -1.19
N PHE A 101 10.80 7.49 -0.12
CA PHE A 101 10.35 6.69 1.02
C PHE A 101 9.13 7.31 1.72
N MET A 102 9.10 8.63 1.91
CA MET A 102 7.95 9.34 2.48
C MET A 102 6.70 9.07 1.64
N HIS A 103 6.80 9.23 0.33
CA HIS A 103 5.66 9.07 -0.57
C HIS A 103 5.15 7.62 -0.59
N ILE A 104 6.05 6.63 -0.65
CA ILE A 104 5.67 5.20 -0.61
C ILE A 104 4.94 4.86 0.70
N ASN A 105 5.40 5.38 1.83
CA ASN A 105 4.70 5.19 3.11
C ASN A 105 3.27 5.78 3.07
N ILE A 106 3.10 6.98 2.52
CA ILE A 106 1.76 7.59 2.33
C ILE A 106 0.89 6.73 1.41
N MET A 107 1.49 6.15 0.37
CA MET A 107 0.80 5.26 -0.54
C MET A 107 0.30 3.99 0.15
N ILE A 108 1.14 3.33 0.97
CA ILE A 108 0.75 2.16 1.74
C ILE A 108 -0.40 2.50 2.69
N MET A 109 -0.26 3.58 3.45
CA MET A 109 -1.30 4.10 4.36
C MET A 109 -2.62 4.36 3.62
N ARG A 110 -2.59 5.00 2.44
CA ARG A 110 -3.79 5.25 1.62
C ARG A 110 -4.46 3.96 1.14
N ASN A 111 -3.69 2.91 0.85
CA ASN A 111 -4.27 1.61 0.48
C ASN A 111 -4.97 0.96 1.67
N TYR A 112 -4.38 0.99 2.87
CA TYR A 112 -5.02 0.53 4.10
C TYR A 112 -6.34 1.27 4.38
N LEU A 113 -6.33 2.60 4.28
CA LEU A 113 -7.55 3.41 4.45
C LEU A 113 -8.65 3.00 3.45
N LYS A 114 -8.28 2.72 2.20
CA LYS A 114 -9.25 2.27 1.18
C LYS A 114 -9.83 0.90 1.50
N ILE A 115 -9.03 -0.04 1.99
CA ILE A 115 -9.54 -1.34 2.43
C ILE A 115 -10.49 -1.13 3.61
N GLY A 116 -10.08 -0.36 4.63
CA GLY A 116 -10.93 -0.05 5.79
C GLY A 116 -12.28 0.54 5.40
N SER A 117 -12.29 1.49 4.45
CA SER A 117 -13.52 2.11 3.94
C SER A 117 -14.46 1.13 3.22
N ARG A 118 -13.99 -0.03 2.74
CA ARG A 118 -14.86 -1.05 2.12
C ARG A 118 -15.67 -1.82 3.17
N TYR A 119 -15.07 -2.06 4.33
CA TYR A 119 -15.68 -2.76 5.46
C TYR A 119 -16.43 -1.81 6.40
N ASP A 120 -16.15 -0.52 6.32
CA ASP A 120 -16.81 0.51 7.12
C ASP A 120 -18.20 0.84 6.57
N LYS A 121 -19.24 0.22 7.15
CA LYS A 121 -20.63 0.54 6.82
C LYS A 121 -20.94 1.99 7.20
N ARG A 122 -21.37 2.79 6.20
CA ARG A 122 -21.62 4.24 6.38
C ARG A 122 -22.64 4.56 7.47
N ASN A 123 -23.79 3.89 7.44
CA ASN A 123 -24.93 4.18 8.33
C ASN A 123 -25.48 2.87 8.92
N ILE A 124 -25.55 2.81 10.25
CA ILE A 124 -26.24 1.74 10.98
C ILE A 124 -27.68 2.17 11.26
N LYS A 125 -28.65 1.34 10.89
CA LYS A 125 -30.09 1.55 11.04
C LYS A 125 -30.71 0.47 11.93
N PHE A 126 -31.94 0.68 12.40
CA PHE A 126 -32.59 -0.23 13.35
C PHE A 126 -32.78 -1.65 12.79
N TYR A 127 -33.12 -1.78 11.51
CA TYR A 127 -33.33 -3.08 10.85
C TYR A 127 -32.04 -3.85 10.54
N ASP A 128 -30.87 -3.25 10.79
CA ASP A 128 -29.58 -3.92 10.60
C ASP A 128 -29.29 -4.96 11.71
N GLU A 129 -30.11 -5.00 12.75
CA GLU A 129 -29.98 -5.90 13.90
C GLU A 129 -29.88 -7.37 13.50
N THR A 130 -30.68 -7.83 12.53
CA THR A 130 -30.65 -9.22 12.05
C THR A 130 -29.28 -9.63 11.51
N PHE A 131 -28.48 -8.68 11.04
CA PHE A 131 -27.12 -8.87 10.53
C PHE A 131 -26.06 -8.28 11.48
N ALA A 132 -26.40 -8.04 12.75
CA ALA A 132 -25.54 -7.30 13.65
C ALA A 132 -24.16 -7.95 13.84
N LYS A 133 -24.12 -9.29 13.88
CA LYS A 133 -22.86 -10.03 13.97
C LYS A 133 -21.94 -9.73 12.78
N ASP A 134 -22.44 -9.91 11.56
CA ASP A 134 -21.65 -9.69 10.34
C ASP A 134 -21.22 -8.23 10.17
N ILE A 135 -22.09 -7.29 10.55
CA ILE A 135 -21.77 -5.86 10.55
C ILE A 135 -20.67 -5.57 11.56
N ASN A 136 -20.75 -6.14 12.76
CA ASN A 136 -19.72 -5.94 13.77
C ASN A 136 -18.37 -6.53 13.33
N ASP A 137 -18.37 -7.75 12.78
CA ASP A 137 -17.18 -8.40 12.24
C ASP A 137 -16.55 -7.55 11.11
N SER A 138 -17.38 -6.97 10.23
CA SER A 138 -16.92 -6.03 9.19
C SER A 138 -16.31 -4.76 9.80
N LEU A 139 -16.96 -4.16 10.80
CA LEU A 139 -16.45 -2.98 11.48
C LEU A 139 -15.11 -3.24 12.19
N ASP A 140 -14.93 -4.43 12.77
CA ASP A 140 -13.66 -4.84 13.38
C ASP A 140 -12.53 -4.97 12.34
N ILE A 141 -12.83 -5.47 11.14
CA ILE A 141 -11.88 -5.48 10.03
C ILE A 141 -11.52 -4.05 9.62
N ALA A 142 -12.51 -3.16 9.51
CA ALA A 142 -12.26 -1.75 9.17
C ALA A 142 -11.33 -1.08 10.18
N ARG A 143 -11.59 -1.29 11.48
CA ARG A 143 -10.78 -0.78 12.59
C ARG A 143 -9.33 -1.23 12.48
N LYS A 144 -9.10 -2.53 12.32
CA LYS A 144 -7.75 -3.10 12.14
C LYS A 144 -7.01 -2.48 10.96
N MET A 145 -7.69 -2.29 9.81
CA MET A 145 -7.06 -1.68 8.64
C MET A 145 -6.70 -0.20 8.87
N TYR A 146 -7.51 0.55 9.61
CA TYR A 146 -7.17 1.93 9.98
C TYR A 146 -5.99 2.00 10.95
N GLU A 147 -5.92 1.08 11.93
CA GLU A 147 -4.80 0.98 12.87
C GLU A 147 -3.48 0.63 12.17
N GLU A 148 -3.51 -0.32 11.23
CA GLU A 148 -2.36 -0.69 10.39
C GLU A 148 -1.81 0.48 9.58
N ALA A 149 -2.62 1.50 9.29
CA ALA A 149 -2.23 2.67 8.52
C ALA A 149 -1.38 3.68 9.33
N ILE A 150 -1.47 3.65 10.66
CA ILE A 150 -0.81 4.60 11.59
C ILE A 150 0.72 4.59 11.46
N PRO A 151 1.44 3.45 11.57
CA PRO A 151 2.91 3.45 11.54
C PRO A 151 3.48 4.02 10.23
N TYR A 152 2.82 3.78 9.10
CA TYR A 152 3.26 4.32 7.81
C TYR A 152 3.06 5.84 7.74
N TRP A 153 2.02 6.39 8.37
CA TRP A 153 1.88 7.84 8.47
C TRP A 153 2.98 8.46 9.33
N ASP A 154 3.23 7.88 10.51
CA ASP A 154 4.24 8.40 11.45
C ASP A 154 5.64 8.39 10.79
N GLU A 155 5.96 7.33 10.05
CA GLU A 155 7.21 7.22 9.30
C GLU A 155 7.28 8.22 8.13
N ALA A 156 6.19 8.41 7.39
CA ALA A 156 6.13 9.43 6.34
C ALA A 156 6.36 10.83 6.91
N LYS A 157 5.76 11.15 8.07
CA LYS A 157 5.97 12.44 8.73
C LYS A 157 7.44 12.62 9.15
N ARG A 158 8.05 11.61 9.76
CA ARG A 158 9.47 11.64 10.13
C ARG A 158 10.37 11.89 8.91
N LEU A 159 10.13 11.19 7.81
CA LEU A 159 10.89 11.37 6.56
C LEU A 159 10.66 12.74 5.92
N ALA A 160 9.45 13.30 6.02
CA ALA A 160 9.14 14.64 5.56
C ALA A 160 9.94 15.71 6.33
N GLU A 161 10.03 15.56 7.64
CA GLU A 161 10.80 16.47 8.51
C GLU A 161 12.29 16.39 8.17
N GLU A 162 12.82 15.18 8.00
CA GLU A 162 14.21 14.99 7.60
C GLU A 162 14.53 15.53 6.20
N ALA A 163 13.64 15.34 5.22
CA ALA A 163 13.78 15.88 3.87
C ALA A 163 13.74 17.42 3.88
N SER A 164 13.06 18.02 4.85
CA SER A 164 12.95 19.47 5.00
C SER A 164 14.22 20.12 5.56
N ARG A 165 15.10 19.34 6.22
CA ARG A 165 16.42 19.83 6.68
C ARG A 165 17.35 20.15 5.51
N ILE A 166 17.15 19.51 4.36
CA ILE A 166 17.94 19.74 3.14
C ILE A 166 17.26 20.85 2.33
N LYS A 167 17.88 22.03 2.26
CA LYS A 167 17.33 23.26 1.64
C LYS A 167 17.50 23.30 0.11
N ILE A 168 17.25 22.19 -0.56
CA ILE A 168 17.28 22.06 -2.03
C ILE A 168 15.91 21.63 -2.51
N THR A 169 15.36 22.25 -3.54
CA THR A 169 14.06 21.80 -4.10
C THR A 169 14.34 20.78 -5.19
N THR A 170 13.84 19.55 -5.02
CA THR A 170 13.97 18.51 -6.05
C THR A 170 12.95 18.74 -7.16
N LYS A 171 13.17 18.14 -8.33
CA LYS A 171 12.22 18.19 -9.46
C LYS A 171 11.02 17.24 -9.31
N LEU A 172 10.84 16.62 -8.15
CA LEU A 172 9.67 15.79 -7.83
C LEU A 172 8.49 16.66 -7.33
N SER A 173 7.98 17.55 -8.18
CA SER A 173 7.05 18.63 -7.78
C SER A 173 5.84 18.17 -6.96
N ASN A 174 5.21 17.04 -7.32
CA ASN A 174 4.04 16.52 -6.61
C ASN A 174 4.40 16.03 -5.20
N ILE A 175 5.54 15.34 -5.06
CA ILE A 175 6.00 14.77 -3.79
C ILE A 175 6.55 15.88 -2.88
N GLU A 176 7.22 16.88 -3.44
CA GLU A 176 7.63 18.11 -2.75
C GLU A 176 6.43 18.86 -2.17
N SER A 177 5.36 18.98 -2.96
CA SER A 177 4.10 19.61 -2.51
C SER A 177 3.43 18.81 -1.40
N GLU A 178 3.44 17.47 -1.50
CA GLU A 178 2.93 16.60 -0.44
C GLU A 178 3.73 16.75 0.85
N ARG A 179 5.07 16.77 0.78
CA ARG A 179 5.94 17.06 1.94
C ARG A 179 5.59 18.41 2.56
N TYR A 180 5.47 19.46 1.75
CA TYR A 180 5.16 20.80 2.25
C TYR A 180 3.85 20.82 3.03
N ARG A 181 2.80 20.15 2.54
CA ARG A 181 1.51 20.04 3.22
C ARG A 181 1.58 19.26 4.54
N ILE A 182 2.44 18.25 4.63
CA ILE A 182 2.66 17.51 5.88
C ILE A 182 3.30 18.42 6.93
N ILE A 183 4.33 19.17 6.54
CA ILE A 183 5.09 20.03 7.45
C ILE A 183 4.30 21.25 7.92
N THR A 184 3.48 21.83 7.04
CA THR A 184 2.60 22.95 7.39
C THR A 184 1.39 22.53 8.21
N GLY A 185 1.07 21.23 8.26
CA GLY A 185 -0.10 20.70 8.95
C GLY A 185 -1.39 20.72 8.12
N ASP A 186 -1.34 21.20 6.87
CA ASP A 186 -2.46 21.13 5.92
C ASP A 186 -2.89 19.69 5.63
N LEU A 187 -1.97 18.73 5.81
CA LEU A 187 -2.22 17.31 5.67
C LEU A 187 -1.84 16.58 6.95
N ASP A 188 -2.84 16.26 7.75
CA ASP A 188 -2.71 15.43 8.96
C ASP A 188 -3.54 14.15 8.83
N PHE A 189 -2.88 13.08 8.36
CA PHE A 189 -3.54 11.78 8.27
C PHE A 189 -3.77 11.12 9.62
N ARG A 190 -3.03 11.48 10.69
CA ARG A 190 -3.28 10.94 12.03
C ARG A 190 -4.66 11.35 12.49
N LYS A 191 -5.02 12.62 12.32
CA LYS A 191 -6.36 13.13 12.63
C LYS A 191 -7.45 12.42 11.83
N ILE A 192 -7.21 12.20 10.53
CA ILE A 192 -8.16 11.51 9.64
C ILE A 192 -8.36 10.06 10.08
N ILE A 193 -7.28 9.31 10.33
CA ILE A 193 -7.32 7.92 10.79
C ILE A 193 -8.07 7.82 12.13
N ASN A 194 -7.73 8.66 13.11
CA ASN A 194 -8.39 8.67 14.41
C ASN A 194 -9.90 8.98 14.30
N THR A 195 -10.28 9.85 13.37
CA THR A 195 -11.69 10.17 13.09
C THR A 195 -12.43 8.95 12.54
N HIS A 196 -11.81 8.19 11.64
CA HIS A 196 -12.38 6.95 11.13
C HIS A 196 -12.55 5.89 12.23
N ILE A 197 -11.52 5.67 13.06
CA ILE A 197 -11.58 4.75 14.20
C ILE A 197 -12.71 5.15 15.15
N SER A 198 -12.77 6.42 15.56
CA SER A 198 -13.84 6.93 16.42
C SER A 198 -15.23 6.78 15.80
N GLY A 199 -15.32 6.89 14.47
CA GLY A 199 -16.54 6.66 13.72
C GLY A 199 -16.98 5.20 13.72
N VAL A 200 -16.04 4.26 13.66
CA VAL A 200 -16.29 2.82 13.80
C VAL A 200 -16.79 2.49 15.20
N ASP A 201 -16.11 2.98 16.25
CA ASP A 201 -16.48 2.72 17.63
C ASP A 201 -17.94 3.18 17.91
N LYS A 202 -18.31 4.38 17.43
CA LYS A 202 -19.69 4.90 17.53
C LYS A 202 -20.73 4.02 16.84
N LYS A 203 -20.38 3.40 15.71
CA LYS A 203 -21.28 2.51 14.96
C LYS A 203 -21.46 1.19 15.69
N GLN A 204 -20.39 0.65 16.29
CA GLN A 204 -20.47 -0.56 17.11
C GLN A 204 -21.35 -0.33 18.34
N GLU A 205 -21.19 0.78 19.04
CA GLU A 205 -22.06 1.13 20.18
C GLU A 205 -23.53 1.30 19.76
N LYS A 206 -23.78 1.96 18.62
CA LYS A 206 -25.14 2.09 18.08
C LYS A 206 -25.77 0.73 17.77
N LEU A 207 -24.98 -0.20 17.23
CA LEU A 207 -25.44 -1.55 16.91
C LEU A 207 -25.76 -2.35 18.17
N LYS A 208 -24.91 -2.29 19.20
CA LYS A 208 -25.16 -2.90 20.52
C LYS A 208 -26.46 -2.41 21.14
N ASN A 209 -26.73 -1.10 21.05
CA ASN A 209 -27.97 -0.52 21.56
C ASN A 209 -29.22 -1.05 20.83
N PHE A 210 -29.14 -1.31 19.52
CA PHE A 210 -30.25 -1.91 18.77
C PHE A 210 -30.50 -3.36 19.18
N ILE A 211 -29.44 -4.16 19.34
CA ILE A 211 -29.56 -5.55 19.82
C ILE A 211 -30.21 -5.58 21.22
N ALA A 212 -29.82 -4.67 22.12
CA ALA A 212 -30.36 -4.62 23.48
C ALA A 212 -31.82 -4.16 23.53
N ALA A 213 -32.28 -3.38 22.54
CA ALA A 213 -33.63 -2.85 22.47
C ALA A 213 -34.64 -3.85 21.89
N THR A 214 -34.18 -4.91 21.23
CA THR A 214 -35.05 -5.91 20.61
C THR A 214 -35.19 -7.13 21.52
N PRO A 215 -36.40 -7.45 22.01
CA PRO A 215 -36.63 -8.67 22.77
C PRO A 215 -36.37 -9.89 21.87
N GLN A 216 -35.52 -10.81 22.32
CA GLN A 216 -35.35 -12.12 21.70
C GLN A 216 -36.71 -12.83 21.65
N GLN A 217 -37.27 -12.99 20.44
CA GLN A 217 -38.45 -13.80 20.16
C GLN A 217 -38.09 -15.27 20.02
#